data_AF-A0A0S3RVG9-F1
#
_entry.id   AF-A0A0S3RVG9-F1
#
_cell.length_a   1.000
_cell.length_b   1.000
_cell.length_c   1.000
_cell.angle_alpha   90.00
_cell.angle_beta   90.00
_cell.angle_gamma   90.00
#
_symmetry.space_group_name_H-M   'P 1'
#
loop_
_entity.id
_entity.type
_entity.pdbx_description
1 polymer ?
#
loop_
_entity_poly.entity_id
_entity_poly.type
_entity_poly.pdbx_seq_one_letter_code
_entity_poly.pdbx_strand_id
1 'polypeptide(L)'
;MKFLNIDGQQFILGCFMKSTYEETYVSIIYPINGNNMWDLTPYLDVMPPTKKVMPGRPKKKRRLEQWEIKKDDSRLSKAGLRKRCRLCREVGHNRSRCPKATQQPTHEACHDE
;
A
#
# COMPACT_ATOMS: atom_id res chain seq x y z
N MET A 1 45.28 35.90 -4.14
CA MET A 1 44.71 35.83 -5.50
C MET A 1 43.32 36.43 -5.41
N LYS A 2 43.05 37.54 -6.12
CA LYS A 2 41.71 38.14 -6.14
C LYS A 2 40.87 37.28 -7.08
N PHE A 3 40.08 36.39 -6.50
CA PHE A 3 39.00 35.70 -7.20
C PHE A 3 38.17 36.78 -7.90
N LEU A 4 37.93 36.61 -9.20
CA LEU A 4 37.24 37.57 -10.06
C LEU A 4 36.11 38.21 -9.25
N ASN A 5 36.11 39.55 -9.12
CA ASN A 5 35.23 40.33 -8.24
C ASN A 5 33.78 40.29 -8.74
N ILE A 6 33.25 39.08 -8.82
CA ILE A 6 32.01 38.67 -9.45
C ILE A 6 31.12 38.23 -8.31
N ASP A 7 29.98 38.90 -8.19
CA ASP A 7 28.94 38.50 -7.26
C ASP A 7 28.20 37.27 -7.80
N GLY A 8 28.35 36.14 -7.09
CA GLY A 8 27.69 34.88 -7.45
C GLY A 8 26.17 34.98 -7.44
N GLN A 9 25.59 35.96 -6.73
CA GLN A 9 24.14 36.17 -6.71
C GLN A 9 23.58 36.57 -8.08
N GLN A 10 24.38 37.20 -8.96
CA GLN A 10 23.97 37.59 -10.32
C GLN A 10 23.73 36.39 -11.24
N PHE A 11 24.20 35.19 -10.87
CA PHE A 11 24.04 33.95 -11.65
C PHE A 11 22.92 33.05 -11.10
N ILE A 12 22.27 33.46 -10.01
CA ILE A 12 21.13 32.75 -9.45
C ILE A 12 19.88 33.19 -10.22
N LEU A 13 19.17 32.22 -10.81
CA LEU A 13 17.91 32.51 -11.50
C LEU A 13 16.88 33.07 -10.51
N GLY A 14 16.07 34.04 -10.94
CA GLY A 14 15.09 34.72 -10.10
C GLY A 14 14.15 33.77 -9.33
N CYS A 15 13.80 32.61 -9.90
CA CYS A 15 12.94 31.62 -9.23
C CYS A 15 13.54 30.98 -7.97
N PHE A 16 14.86 31.06 -7.79
CA PHE A 16 15.55 30.60 -6.57
C PHE A 16 15.84 31.72 -5.57
N MET A 17 15.43 32.96 -5.87
CA MET A 17 15.60 34.08 -4.94
C MET A 17 14.59 34.00 -3.80
N LYS A 18 15.03 34.44 -2.61
CA LYS A 18 14.18 34.52 -1.41
C LYS A 18 12.95 35.40 -1.64
N SER A 19 13.10 36.51 -2.35
CA SER A 19 12.00 37.42 -2.70
C SER A 19 10.90 36.68 -3.46
N THR A 20 11.26 35.90 -4.47
CA THR A 20 10.31 35.13 -5.26
C THR A 20 9.60 34.07 -4.42
N TYR A 21 10.33 33.39 -3.52
CA TYR A 21 9.72 32.45 -2.58
C TYR A 21 8.70 33.17 -1.68
N GLU A 22 9.05 34.31 -1.08
CA GLU A 22 8.13 35.09 -0.26
C GLU A 22 6.91 35.56 -1.07
N GLU A 23 7.09 36.05 -2.29
CA GLU A 23 6.00 36.44 -3.20
C GLU A 23 5.09 35.25 -3.56
N THR A 24 5.64 34.06 -3.78
CA THR A 24 4.82 32.87 -4.09
C THR A 24 3.95 32.43 -2.91
N TYR A 25 4.40 32.64 -1.67
CA TYR A 25 3.72 32.21 -0.46
C TYR A 25 3.12 33.37 0.35
N VAL A 26 3.12 34.60 -0.19
CA VAL A 26 2.56 35.79 0.49
C VAL A 26 1.04 35.70 0.60
N SER A 27 0.41 35.01 -0.34
CA SER A 27 -1.04 34.93 -0.44
C SER A 27 -1.60 33.93 0.56
N ILE A 28 -2.66 34.33 1.26
CA ILE A 28 -3.39 33.46 2.16
C ILE A 28 -4.12 32.40 1.33
N ILE A 29 -3.82 31.12 1.57
CA ILE A 29 -4.60 30.01 1.05
C ILE A 29 -5.84 29.89 1.93
N TYR A 30 -6.99 30.34 1.42
CA TYR A 30 -8.25 30.17 2.12
C TYR A 30 -8.64 28.68 2.17
N PRO A 31 -9.28 28.23 3.26
CA PRO A 31 -9.78 26.86 3.33
C PRO A 31 -10.80 26.63 2.22
N ILE A 32 -10.71 25.47 1.59
CA ILE A 32 -11.71 25.02 0.62
C ILE A 32 -12.92 24.50 1.40
N ASN A 33 -14.11 24.80 0.89
CA ASN A 33 -15.37 24.26 1.38
C ASN A 33 -15.32 22.73 1.50
N GLY A 34 -15.96 22.17 2.54
CA GLY A 34 -16.10 20.73 2.70
C GLY A 34 -16.89 20.09 1.56
N ASN A 35 -16.72 18.78 1.39
CA ASN A 35 -17.42 17.99 0.37
C ASN A 35 -18.95 18.13 0.40
N ASN A 36 -19.51 18.41 1.58
CA ASN A 36 -20.93 18.65 1.81
C ASN A 36 -21.46 19.94 1.17
N MET A 37 -20.58 20.87 0.77
CA MET A 37 -20.93 22.12 0.11
C MET A 37 -20.58 22.13 -1.39
N TRP A 38 -20.12 21.01 -1.95
CA TRP A 38 -19.80 20.92 -3.37
C TRP A 38 -21.07 20.66 -4.18
N ASP A 39 -21.16 21.31 -5.35
CA ASP A 39 -22.28 21.09 -6.26
C ASP A 39 -22.28 19.66 -6.80
N LEU A 40 -23.46 19.05 -6.86
CA LEU A 40 -23.64 17.74 -7.47
C LEU A 40 -23.58 17.89 -9.00
N THR A 41 -22.63 17.19 -9.62
CA THR A 41 -22.51 17.19 -11.08
C THR A 41 -23.42 16.14 -11.72
N PRO A 42 -23.96 16.38 -12.92
CA PRO A 42 -24.76 15.38 -13.65
C PRO A 42 -23.93 14.24 -14.26
N TYR A 43 -22.59 14.29 -14.10
CA TYR A 43 -21.68 13.28 -14.60
C TYR A 43 -21.67 12.05 -13.70
N LEU A 44 -21.36 10.89 -14.29
CA LEU A 44 -21.18 9.66 -13.55
C LEU A 44 -19.97 9.76 -12.62
N ASP A 45 -20.07 9.10 -11.47
CA ASP A 45 -18.97 8.96 -10.53
C ASP A 45 -17.75 8.31 -11.21
N VAL A 46 -16.58 8.89 -10.95
CA VAL A 46 -15.32 8.33 -11.42
C VAL A 46 -15.03 7.05 -10.65
N MET A 47 -15.00 5.92 -11.35
CA MET A 47 -14.63 4.65 -10.75
C MET A 47 -13.22 4.72 -10.16
N PRO A 48 -12.98 4.17 -8.96
CA PRO A 48 -11.65 4.15 -8.39
C PRO A 48 -10.68 3.39 -9.32
N PRO A 49 -9.40 3.78 -9.35
CA PRO A 49 -8.39 3.04 -10.08
C PRO A 49 -8.40 1.56 -9.68
N THR A 50 -8.21 0.67 -10.65
CA THR A 50 -8.09 -0.75 -10.36
C THR A 50 -6.88 -1.00 -9.46
N LYS A 51 -7.10 -1.74 -8.36
CA LYS A 51 -6.02 -2.10 -7.45
C LYS A 51 -5.01 -2.99 -8.17
N LYS A 52 -3.81 -2.47 -8.43
CA LYS A 52 -2.70 -3.24 -8.98
C LYS A 52 -1.96 -3.95 -7.84
N VAL A 53 -1.79 -5.27 -7.95
CA VAL A 53 -0.90 -6.02 -7.06
C VAL A 53 0.53 -5.68 -7.45
N MET A 54 1.20 -4.86 -6.64
CA MET A 54 2.60 -4.55 -6.85
C MET A 54 3.46 -5.80 -6.57
N PRO A 55 4.57 -6.01 -7.31
CA PRO A 55 5.53 -7.02 -6.95
C PRO A 55 6.00 -6.75 -5.52
N GLY A 56 5.83 -7.75 -4.66
CA GLY A 56 6.29 -7.65 -3.29
C GLY A 56 7.81 -7.59 -3.20
N ARG A 57 8.32 -7.33 -2.00
CA ARG A 57 9.75 -7.32 -1.73
C ARG A 57 10.41 -8.63 -2.22
N PRO A 58 11.53 -8.56 -2.98
CA PRO A 58 12.30 -9.73 -3.33
C PRO A 58 12.70 -10.54 -2.10
N LYS A 59 12.68 -11.87 -2.21
CA LYS A 59 13.06 -12.75 -1.10
C LYS A 59 14.55 -12.57 -0.77
N LYS A 60 14.89 -12.47 0.53
CA LYS A 60 16.30 -12.41 0.99
C LYS A 60 17.12 -13.64 0.59
N LYS A 61 16.48 -14.81 0.50
CA LYS A 61 17.10 -16.06 0.04
C LYS A 61 16.32 -16.61 -1.15
N ARG A 62 17.02 -17.04 -2.20
CA ARG A 62 16.45 -17.78 -3.34
C ARG A 62 15.86 -19.11 -2.85
N ARG A 63 14.83 -19.61 -3.52
CA ARG A 63 14.35 -20.99 -3.34
C ARG A 63 15.38 -21.94 -3.96
N LEU A 64 15.87 -22.89 -3.17
CA LEU A 64 16.77 -23.93 -3.66
C LEU A 64 16.00 -24.93 -4.51
N GLU A 65 16.64 -25.41 -5.58
CA GLU A 65 16.12 -26.48 -6.44
C GLU A 65 16.23 -27.84 -5.74
N GLN A 66 15.47 -28.83 -6.20
CA GLN A 66 15.33 -30.11 -5.48
C GLN A 66 16.67 -30.85 -5.25
N TRP A 67 17.63 -30.68 -6.16
CA TRP A 67 18.98 -31.24 -6.09
C TRP A 67 19.93 -30.43 -5.19
N GLU A 68 19.61 -29.17 -4.88
CA GLU A 68 20.38 -28.32 -3.96
C GLU A 68 19.94 -28.54 -2.49
N ILE A 69 18.80 -29.21 -2.25
CA ILE A 69 18.28 -29.48 -0.91
C ILE A 69 19.08 -30.61 -0.25
N LYS A 70 20.00 -30.24 0.63
CA LYS A 70 20.64 -31.20 1.55
C LYS A 70 19.65 -31.55 2.65
N LYS A 71 19.31 -32.84 2.80
CA LYS A 71 18.56 -33.34 3.97
C LYS A 71 19.49 -33.25 5.18
N ASP A 72 19.14 -32.35 6.08
CA ASP A 72 19.87 -32.12 7.32
C ASP A 72 19.21 -32.96 8.40
N ASP A 73 19.86 -34.06 8.82
CA ASP A 73 19.28 -35.06 9.72
C ASP A 73 19.07 -34.52 11.15
N SER A 74 19.75 -33.41 11.47
CA SER A 74 19.58 -32.64 12.71
C SER A 74 18.24 -31.88 12.77
N ARG A 75 17.59 -31.64 11.62
CA ARG A 75 16.38 -30.82 11.54
C ARG A 75 15.13 -31.69 11.44
N LEU A 76 14.32 -31.69 12.50
CA LEU A 76 13.00 -32.34 12.51
C LEU A 76 12.12 -31.83 11.37
N SER A 77 11.74 -32.73 10.46
CA SER A 77 10.76 -32.46 9.40
C SER A 77 9.35 -32.46 9.97
N LYS A 78 8.47 -31.59 9.46
CA LYS A 78 7.03 -31.67 9.74
C LYS A 78 6.33 -32.80 8.98
N ALA A 79 7.08 -33.58 8.19
CA ALA A 79 6.56 -34.75 7.50
C ALA A 79 5.90 -35.71 8.50
N GLY A 80 4.67 -36.14 8.20
CA GLY A 80 3.87 -37.04 9.05
C GLY A 80 2.91 -36.35 10.03
N LEU A 81 3.05 -35.05 10.32
CA LEU A 81 2.12 -34.35 11.22
C LEU A 81 0.79 -34.09 10.52
N ARG A 82 -0.24 -34.89 10.85
CA ARG A 82 -1.61 -34.70 10.37
C ARG A 82 -2.19 -33.39 10.93
N LYS A 83 -2.26 -32.36 10.07
CA LYS A 83 -2.90 -31.09 10.42
C LYS A 83 -4.41 -31.27 10.41
N ARG A 84 -5.05 -30.80 11.48
CA ARG A 84 -6.50 -30.78 11.66
C ARG A 84 -7.02 -29.37 11.39
N CYS A 85 -8.14 -29.26 10.70
CA CYS A 85 -8.81 -27.98 10.46
C CYS A 85 -9.15 -27.31 11.79
N ARG A 86 -8.78 -26.03 11.95
CA ARG A 86 -9.09 -25.27 13.16
C ARG A 86 -10.58 -24.98 13.34
N LEU A 87 -11.37 -25.08 12.27
CA LEU A 87 -12.81 -24.78 12.27
C LEU A 87 -13.65 -26.04 12.51
N CYS A 88 -13.58 -27.04 11.62
CA CYS A 88 -14.40 -28.25 11.75
C CYS A 88 -13.71 -29.43 12.46
N ARG A 89 -12.42 -29.29 12.84
CA ARG A 89 -11.64 -30.36 13.46
C ARG A 89 -11.47 -31.63 12.62
N GLU A 90 -11.71 -31.60 11.31
CA GLU A 90 -11.42 -32.75 10.41
C GLU A 90 -10.00 -32.67 9.83
N VAL A 91 -9.46 -33.80 9.39
CA VAL A 91 -8.16 -33.87 8.71
C VAL A 91 -8.33 -33.76 7.19
N GLY A 92 -7.30 -33.27 6.48
CA GLY A 92 -7.31 -33.17 5.01
C GLY A 92 -7.51 -31.76 4.45
N HIS A 93 -7.90 -30.79 5.27
CA HIS A 93 -7.98 -29.38 4.87
C HIS A 93 -7.61 -28.42 6.00
N ASN A 94 -7.25 -27.20 5.65
CA ASN A 94 -7.01 -26.10 6.60
C ASN A 94 -8.24 -25.18 6.67
N ARG A 95 -8.34 -24.34 7.72
CA ARG A 95 -9.48 -23.41 7.93
C ARG A 95 -9.86 -22.61 6.68
N SER A 96 -8.87 -22.15 5.90
CA SER A 96 -9.09 -21.36 4.68
C SER A 96 -9.86 -22.10 3.58
N ARG A 97 -9.85 -23.44 3.58
CA ARG A 97 -10.58 -24.28 2.61
C ARG A 97 -11.58 -25.19 3.29
N CYS A 98 -12.07 -24.79 4.47
CA CYS A 98 -13.02 -25.60 5.21
C CYS A 98 -14.40 -25.50 4.55
N PRO A 99 -15.06 -26.63 4.22
CA PRO A 99 -16.41 -26.60 3.67
C PRO A 99 -17.44 -25.91 4.59
N LYS A 100 -17.21 -25.96 5.90
CA LYS A 100 -18.04 -25.32 6.93
C LYS A 100 -17.71 -23.83 7.14
N ALA A 101 -16.83 -23.24 6.32
CA ALA A 101 -16.48 -21.81 6.41
C ALA A 101 -17.58 -20.89 5.85
N THR A 102 -18.50 -21.42 5.02
CA THR A 102 -19.60 -20.65 4.43
C THR A 102 -20.82 -20.67 5.34
N GLN A 103 -20.74 -19.93 6.44
CA GLN A 103 -21.91 -19.27 7.01
C GLN A 103 -21.46 -17.85 7.36
N GLN A 104 -21.49 -16.96 6.36
CA GLN A 104 -21.53 -15.53 6.67
C GLN A 104 -22.95 -15.22 7.12
N PRO A 105 -23.17 -14.59 8.29
CA PRO A 105 -24.46 -13.98 8.56
C PRO A 105 -24.70 -12.93 7.47
N THR A 106 -25.87 -13.01 6.84
CA THR A 106 -26.41 -11.98 5.97
C THR A 106 -26.36 -10.67 6.74
N HIS A 107 -25.57 -9.71 6.27
CA HIS A 107 -25.66 -8.33 6.73
C HIS A 107 -26.99 -7.78 6.20
N GLU A 108 -28.05 -7.97 6.96
CA GLU A 108 -29.31 -7.25 6.77
C GLU A 108 -28.97 -5.76 6.80
N ALA A 109 -29.19 -5.09 5.68
CA ALA A 109 -29.09 -3.65 5.60
C ALA A 109 -30.17 -3.06 6.52
N CYS A 110 -29.75 -2.39 7.60
CA CYS A 110 -30.64 -1.47 8.30
C CYS A 110 -31.06 -0.40 7.28
N HIS A 111 -32.33 -0.41 6.90
CA HIS A 111 -33.00 0.76 6.38
C HIS A 111 -33.22 1.72 7.57
N ASP A 112 -32.59 2.89 7.52
CA ASP A 112 -32.91 4.04 8.36
C ASP A 112 -34.29 4.60 7.93
N GLU A 113 -35.17 4.80 8.91
CA GLU A 113 -36.29 5.75 8.88
C GLU A 113 -35.87 7.05 9.56
#